data_AF-A0AAV5CLT3-F1
#
_entry.id   AF-A0AAV5CLT3-F1
#
_cell.length_a   1.000
_cell.length_b   1.000
_cell.length_c   1.000
_cell.angle_alpha   90.00
_cell.angle_beta   90.00
_cell.angle_gamma   90.00
#
_symmetry.space_group_name_H-M   'P 1'
#
loop_
_entity.id
_entity.type
_entity.pdbx_description
1 polymer ?
#
loop_
_entity_poly.entity_id
_entity_poly.type
_entity_poly.pdbx_seq_one_letter_code
_entity_poly.pdbx_strand_id
1 'polypeptide(L)'
;MVFGRSKSSSSTTASSTPAASKAAAACSELRAAYHECFNRWYAEKFAKGQWQKDDCADHWHKYRTCLEEHLEDKNLRQILLDAETSKFYAQLDSDPPSGQGATK
;
A
#
# COMPACT_ATOMS: atom_id res chain seq x y z
N MET A 1 16.90 54.66 -2.59
CA MET A 1 16.05 54.37 -1.41
C MET A 1 15.31 53.06 -1.65
N VAL A 2 15.46 52.11 -0.73
CA VAL A 2 14.85 50.76 -0.71
C VAL A 2 13.43 50.84 -0.16
N PHE A 3 12.47 50.16 -0.81
CA PHE A 3 11.37 49.37 -0.23
C PHE A 3 10.96 48.37 -1.34
N GLY A 4 10.83 47.05 -1.20
CA GLY A 4 10.66 46.20 -0.04
C GLY A 4 9.51 45.20 -0.31
N ARG A 5 9.84 44.00 -0.82
CA ARG A 5 9.17 42.68 -0.67
C ARG A 5 7.63 42.58 -0.67
N SER A 6 7.08 41.75 -1.56
CA SER A 6 6.02 40.78 -1.18
C SER A 6 6.17 39.47 -1.95
N LYS A 7 6.72 38.48 -1.23
CA LYS A 7 6.77 37.06 -1.58
C LYS A 7 5.48 36.47 -1.01
N SER A 8 4.47 36.16 -1.82
CA SER A 8 3.40 35.26 -1.35
C SER A 8 3.87 33.83 -1.56
N SER A 9 4.62 33.36 -0.57
CA SER A 9 4.66 31.94 -0.24
C SER A 9 3.34 31.62 0.46
N SER A 10 2.59 30.67 -0.09
CA SER A 10 1.46 30.02 0.58
C SER A 10 1.43 28.58 0.03
N SER A 11 2.38 27.73 0.42
CA SER A 11 2.19 26.73 1.47
C SER A 11 0.74 26.26 1.62
N THR A 12 0.56 24.97 1.32
CA THR A 12 -0.44 24.05 1.87
C THR A 12 -1.91 24.30 1.53
N THR A 13 -2.38 23.72 0.42
CA THR A 13 -3.70 23.09 0.38
C THR A 13 -3.54 21.64 0.83
N ALA A 14 -3.45 21.45 2.14
CA ALA A 14 -3.67 20.14 2.75
C ALA A 14 -5.18 19.89 2.70
N SER A 15 -5.61 19.04 1.78
CA SER A 15 -6.96 18.52 1.69
C SER A 15 -7.32 17.84 3.01
N SER A 16 -8.24 18.44 3.75
CA SER A 16 -8.66 18.01 5.07
C SER A 16 -9.58 16.78 4.98
N THR A 17 -8.98 15.59 5.05
CA THR A 17 -9.63 14.38 5.55
C THR A 17 -8.97 14.00 6.89
N PRO A 18 -9.51 14.40 8.04
CA PRO A 18 -8.79 14.37 9.33
C PRO A 18 -8.52 12.96 9.88
N ALA A 19 -9.32 11.96 9.53
CA ALA A 19 -9.16 10.59 10.04
C ALA A 19 -8.10 9.79 9.27
N ALA A 20 -8.07 9.90 7.94
CA ALA A 20 -7.08 9.21 7.11
C ALA A 20 -5.66 9.79 7.29
N SER A 21 -5.55 11.11 7.51
CA SER A 21 -4.27 11.79 7.72
C SER A 21 -3.63 11.46 9.08
N LYS A 22 -4.43 11.20 10.12
CA LYS A 22 -3.93 10.84 11.46
C LYS A 22 -3.39 9.42 11.52
N ALA A 23 -4.10 8.45 10.94
CA ALA A 23 -3.61 7.08 10.81
C ALA A 23 -2.35 7.01 9.91
N ALA A 24 -2.35 7.78 8.81
CA ALA A 24 -1.18 7.87 7.93
C ALA A 24 0.04 8.49 8.63
N ALA A 25 -0.16 9.45 9.53
CA ALA A 25 0.91 10.04 10.32
C ALA A 25 1.42 9.10 11.42
N ALA A 26 0.54 8.40 12.14
CA ALA A 26 0.94 7.45 13.18
C ALA A 26 1.69 6.24 12.62
N CYS A 27 1.31 5.77 11.43
CA CYS A 27 1.87 4.59 10.80
C CYS A 27 2.90 4.92 9.70
N SER A 28 3.43 6.15 9.65
CA SER A 28 4.31 6.61 8.57
C SER A 28 5.61 5.81 8.48
N GLU A 29 6.23 5.51 9.62
CA GLU A 29 7.48 4.74 9.70
C GLU A 29 7.29 3.29 9.23
N LEU A 30 6.19 2.66 9.68
CA LEU A 30 5.83 1.30 9.27
C LEU A 30 5.51 1.23 7.78
N ARG A 31 4.84 2.26 7.24
CA ARG A 31 4.59 2.41 5.81
C ARG A 31 5.92 2.52 5.04
N ALA A 32 6.84 3.36 5.49
CA ALA A 32 8.13 3.55 4.82
C ALA A 32 8.92 2.24 4.75
N ALA A 33 9.01 1.50 5.87
CA ALA A 33 9.69 0.21 5.92
C ALA A 33 9.05 -0.84 4.99
N TYR A 34 7.72 -0.91 4.95
CA TYR A 34 7.00 -1.79 4.01
C TYR A 34 7.25 -1.40 2.56
N HIS A 35 7.14 -0.11 2.22
CA HIS A 35 7.35 0.39 0.87
C HIS A 35 8.79 0.16 0.38
N GLU A 36 9.79 0.34 1.24
CA GLU A 36 11.19 0.05 0.88
C GLU A 36 11.39 -1.44 0.57
N CYS A 37 10.89 -2.31 1.45
CA CYS A 37 10.94 -3.76 1.22
C CYS A 37 10.23 -4.13 -0.09
N PHE A 38 9.00 -3.63 -0.28
CA PHE A 38 8.19 -3.91 -1.45
C PHE A 38 8.85 -3.44 -2.74
N ASN A 39 9.43 -2.24 -2.76
CA ASN A 39 10.11 -1.72 -3.96
C ASN A 39 11.31 -2.59 -4.35
N ARG A 40 12.11 -3.03 -3.37
CA ARG A 40 13.23 -3.94 -3.62
C ARG A 40 12.74 -5.30 -4.12
N TRP A 41 11.75 -5.87 -3.44
CA TRP A 41 11.15 -7.14 -3.85
C TRP A 41 10.53 -7.06 -5.24
N TYR A 42 9.86 -5.96 -5.57
CA TYR A 42 9.25 -5.75 -6.87
C TYR A 42 10.31 -5.75 -7.99
N ALA A 43 11.39 -5.00 -7.80
CA ALA A 43 12.48 -4.91 -8.79
C ALA A 43 13.25 -6.24 -8.95
N GLU A 44 13.44 -6.99 -7.87
CA GLU A 44 14.31 -8.18 -7.90
C GLU A 44 13.57 -9.50 -8.11
N LYS A 45 12.33 -9.59 -7.63
CA LYS A 45 11.55 -10.83 -7.56
C LYS A 45 10.39 -10.77 -8.53
N PHE A 46 9.47 -9.82 -8.34
CA PHE A 46 8.27 -9.70 -9.16
C PHE A 46 8.61 -9.45 -10.64
N ALA A 47 9.46 -8.45 -10.93
CA ALA A 47 9.85 -8.11 -12.30
C ALA A 47 10.61 -9.24 -13.02
N LYS A 48 11.18 -10.20 -12.28
CA LYS A 48 11.90 -11.36 -12.83
C LYS A 48 11.04 -12.64 -12.84
N GLY A 49 9.75 -12.55 -12.51
CA GLY A 49 8.82 -13.69 -12.47
C GLY A 49 8.99 -14.60 -11.26
N GLN A 50 9.71 -14.17 -10.21
CA GLN A 50 9.95 -14.94 -8.98
C GLN A 50 9.08 -14.42 -7.82
N TRP A 51 7.76 -14.40 -7.97
CA TRP A 51 6.83 -13.85 -6.97
C TRP A 51 6.34 -14.84 -5.91
N GLN A 52 6.76 -16.12 -5.97
CA GLN A 52 6.27 -17.18 -5.08
C GLN A 52 6.64 -17.01 -3.60
N LYS A 53 7.46 -16.02 -3.25
CA LYS A 53 7.94 -15.80 -1.90
C LYS A 53 7.59 -14.39 -1.43
N ASP A 54 6.79 -14.31 -0.38
CA ASP A 54 6.43 -13.07 0.30
C ASP A 54 7.49 -12.68 1.33
N ASP A 55 8.59 -12.08 0.89
CA ASP A 55 9.65 -11.59 1.79
C ASP A 55 9.24 -10.33 2.59
N CYS A 56 8.17 -9.64 2.19
CA CYS A 56 7.71 -8.38 2.82
C CYS A 56 6.42 -8.54 3.64
N ALA A 57 5.91 -9.75 3.82
CA ALA A 57 4.67 -10.02 4.56
C ALA A 57 4.73 -9.55 6.03
N ASP A 58 5.89 -9.65 6.69
CA ASP A 58 6.07 -9.19 8.06
C ASP A 58 5.94 -7.66 8.19
N HIS A 59 6.51 -6.91 7.24
CA HIS A 59 6.40 -5.46 7.21
C HIS A 59 4.97 -5.03 6.93
N TRP A 60 4.29 -5.75 6.03
CA TRP A 60 2.88 -5.53 5.72
C TRP A 60 1.98 -5.76 6.93
N HIS A 61 2.16 -6.86 7.67
CA HIS A 61 1.36 -7.16 8.86
C HIS A 61 1.49 -6.06 9.92
N LYS A 62 2.72 -5.60 10.21
CA LYS A 62 2.94 -4.52 11.18
C LYS A 62 2.28 -3.21 10.74
N TYR A 63 2.40 -2.87 9.45
CA TYR A 63 1.76 -1.68 8.90
C TYR A 63 0.22 -1.77 8.98
N ARG A 64 -0.34 -2.93 8.63
CA ARG A 64 -1.79 -3.17 8.70
C ARG A 64 -2.31 -3.05 10.13
N THR A 65 -1.69 -3.72 11.10
CA THR A 65 -2.13 -3.65 12.50
C THR A 65 -2.14 -2.21 13.02
N CYS A 66 -1.16 -1.41 12.63
CA CYS A 66 -1.14 0.02 12.96
C CYS A 66 -2.31 0.77 12.30
N LEU A 67 -2.61 0.52 11.02
CA LEU A 67 -3.76 1.11 10.34
C LEU A 67 -5.08 0.70 11.01
N GLU A 68 -5.22 -0.58 11.34
CA GLU A 68 -6.37 -1.09 12.07
C GLU A 68 -6.50 -0.40 13.42
N GLU A 69 -5.45 -0.08 14.15
CA GLU A 69 -5.59 0.62 15.43
C GLU A 69 -6.02 2.09 15.24
N HIS A 70 -5.40 2.80 14.27
CA HIS A 70 -5.53 4.25 14.15
C HIS A 70 -6.59 4.75 13.18
N LEU A 71 -7.21 3.88 12.37
CA LEU A 71 -8.30 4.30 11.48
C LEU A 71 -9.58 4.53 12.27
N GLU A 72 -10.05 5.76 12.39
CA GLU A 72 -11.31 6.02 13.12
C GLU A 72 -12.55 5.68 12.28
N ASP A 73 -12.39 5.61 10.95
CA ASP A 73 -13.49 5.35 10.02
C ASP A 73 -13.73 3.84 9.86
N LYS A 74 -14.93 3.42 10.27
CA LYS A 74 -15.39 2.02 10.19
C LYS A 74 -15.41 1.51 8.75
N ASN A 75 -15.71 2.37 7.77
CA ASN A 75 -15.74 1.97 6.36
C ASN A 75 -14.33 1.67 5.85
N LEU A 76 -13.35 2.51 6.20
CA LEU A 76 -11.95 2.26 5.81
C LEU A 76 -11.38 1.02 6.49
N ARG A 77 -11.73 0.78 7.76
CA ARG A 77 -11.38 -0.49 8.43
C ARG A 77 -11.98 -1.68 7.71
N GLN A 78 -13.27 -1.62 7.37
CA GLN A 78 -13.94 -2.71 6.67
C GLN A 78 -13.28 -3.03 5.33
N ILE A 79 -12.91 -2.01 4.54
CA ILE A 79 -12.21 -2.20 3.27
C ILE A 79 -10.84 -2.90 3.47
N LEU A 80 -10.12 -2.58 4.55
CA LEU A 80 -8.86 -3.26 4.86
C LEU A 80 -9.05 -4.73 5.24
N LEU A 81 -10.05 -5.04 6.07
CA LEU A 81 -10.40 -6.40 6.47
C LEU A 81 -10.93 -7.23 5.28
N ASP A 82 -11.71 -6.61 4.41
CA ASP A 82 -12.26 -7.23 3.21
C ASP A 82 -11.16 -7.54 2.20
N ALA A 83 -10.11 -6.72 2.10
CA ALA A 83 -8.96 -7.01 1.25
C ALA A 83 -8.23 -8.29 1.65
N GLU A 84 -8.12 -8.58 2.96
CA GLU A 84 -7.53 -9.85 3.44
C GLU A 84 -8.40 -11.07 3.15
N THR A 85 -9.71 -10.90 3.27
CA THR A 85 -10.68 -12.00 3.11
C THR A 85 -11.20 -12.12 1.69
N SER A 86 -10.74 -11.25 0.78
CA SER A 86 -11.22 -11.19 -0.59
C SER A 86 -10.94 -12.49 -1.33
N LYS A 87 -12.00 -13.29 -1.48
CA LYS A 87 -12.04 -14.56 -2.22
C LYS A 87 -11.67 -14.41 -3.71
N PHE A 88 -11.55 -13.19 -4.20
CA PHE A 88 -11.13 -12.88 -5.57
C PHE A 88 -9.69 -13.32 -5.87
N TYR A 89 -8.77 -13.25 -4.90
CA TYR A 89 -7.40 -13.78 -5.08
C TYR A 89 -7.35 -15.30 -4.94
N ALA A 90 -8.23 -15.90 -4.13
CA ALA A 90 -8.27 -17.34 -3.90
C ALA A 90 -8.73 -18.15 -5.14
N GLN A 91 -9.54 -17.54 -6.02
CA GLN A 91 -10.11 -18.26 -7.16
C GLN A 91 -9.21 -18.24 -8.42
N LEU A 92 -8.28 -17.28 -8.53
CA LEU A 92 -7.34 -17.19 -9.66
C LEU A 92 -6.23 -18.25 -9.62
N ASP A 93 -5.92 -18.81 -8.44
CA ASP A 93 -4.93 -19.89 -8.27
C ASP A 93 -5.52 -21.29 -8.55
N SER A 94 -6.85 -21.41 -8.69
CA SER A 94 -7.53 -22.71 -8.91
C SER A 94 -7.67 -23.12 -10.37
N ASP A 95 -7.25 -22.29 -11.34
CA ASP A 95 -7.26 -22.66 -12.76
C ASP A 95 -5.84 -23.03 -13.22
N PRO A 96 -5.51 -24.32 -13.45
CA PRO A 96 -4.22 -24.71 -13.99
C PRO A 96 -4.05 -24.12 -15.41
N PRO A 97 -2.84 -23.67 -15.81
CA PRO A 97 -2.59 -23.38 -17.22
C PRO A 97 -2.65 -24.69 -18.01
N SER A 98 -3.85 -25.00 -18.52
CA SER A 98 -4.05 -26.06 -19.50
C SER A 98 -3.35 -25.64 -20.78
N GLY A 99 -2.12 -26.12 -20.94
CA GLY A 99 -1.36 -25.96 -22.18
C GLY A 99 -2.14 -26.57 -23.35
N GLN A 100 -2.60 -25.73 -24.27
CA GLN A 100 -3.08 -26.15 -25.58
C GLN A 100 -2.14 -25.60 -26.64
N GLY A 101 -1.03 -26.31 -26.84
CA GLY A 101 -0.31 -26.29 -28.11
C GLY A 101 -0.91 -27.37 -29.00
N ALA A 102 -1.82 -26.97 -29.89
CA ALA A 102 -2.32 -27.81 -30.96
C ALA A 102 -1.21 -27.99 -32.01
N THR A 103 -0.80 -29.23 -32.27
CA THR A 103 -0.12 -29.62 -33.50
C THR A 103 -0.78 -30.88 -34.06
N LYS A 104 -1.44 -30.71 -35.20
CA LYS A 104 -1.77 -31.75 -36.16
C LYS A 104 -0.88 -31.53 -37.37
#